data_AF-A0A534ZIE9-F1
#
_entry.id   AF-A0A534ZIE9-F1
#
_cell.length_a   1.000
_cell.length_b   1.000
_cell.length_c   1.000
_cell.angle_alpha   90.00
_cell.angle_beta   90.00
_cell.angle_gamma   90.00
#
_symmetry.space_group_name_H-M   'P 1'
#
loop_
_entity.id
_entity.type
_entity.pdbx_description
1 polymer ?
#
loop_
_entity_poly.entity_id
_entity_poly.type
_entity_poly.pdbx_seq_one_letter_code
_entity_poly.pdbx_strand_id
1 'polypeptide(L)' 'MTSAADAKNCDFIITASYSRWKQVINKELDAIRGMLTGKLKLKGDLTTIVRYTKAAQELTECATRVPVEWPDER' A
#
# COMPACT_ATOMS: atom_id res chain seq x y z
N MET A 1 17.17 3.29 6.34
CA MET A 1 15.98 3.81 5.64
C MET A 1 16.31 3.83 4.15
N THR A 2 15.55 3.11 3.34
CA THR A 2 15.76 2.97 1.89
C THR A 2 15.47 4.31 1.20
N SER A 3 16.34 4.81 0.33
CA SER A 3 16.10 6.09 -0.35
C SER A 3 14.96 5.96 -1.36
N ALA A 4 14.34 7.08 -1.76
CA ALA A 4 13.31 7.07 -2.81
C ALA A 4 13.84 6.56 -4.16
N ALA A 5 15.15 6.61 -4.38
CA ALA A 5 15.80 6.01 -5.56
C ALA A 5 15.87 4.49 -5.44
N ASP A 6 16.21 3.97 -4.25
CA ASP A 6 16.27 2.53 -3.98
C ASP A 6 14.89 1.87 -4.03
N ALA A 7 13.85 2.58 -3.56
CA ALA A 7 12.47 2.10 -3.63
C ALA A 7 11.96 1.92 -5.07
N LYS A 8 12.52 2.64 -6.05
CA LYS A 8 12.15 2.50 -7.48
C LYS A 8 12.73 1.26 -8.15
N ASN A 9 13.71 0.62 -7.50
CA ASN A 9 14.38 -0.58 -7.99
C ASN A 9 13.75 -1.87 -7.43
N CYS A 10 12.72 -1.77 -6.59
CA CYS A 10 12.01 -2.95 -6.09
C CYS A 10 11.16 -3.61 -7.19
N ASP A 11 11.04 -4.94 -7.11
CA ASP A 11 10.21 -5.76 -8.01
C ASP A 11 8.72 -5.41 -7.91
N PHE A 12 8.29 -4.93 -6.74
CA PHE A 12 6.93 -4.50 -6.46
C PHE A 12 6.93 -3.09 -5.88
N ILE A 13 6.24 -2.18 -6.56
CA ILE A 13 6.09 -0.79 -6.12
C ILE A 13 4.61 -0.44 -6.15
N ILE A 14 4.05 -0.14 -4.99
CA ILE A 14 2.68 0.33 -4.86
C ILE A 14 2.71 1.86 -4.74
N THR A 15 2.01 2.52 -5.65
CA THR A 15 1.90 3.98 -5.69
C THR A 15 0.44 4.40 -5.64
N ALA A 16 0.15 5.42 -4.86
CA ALA A 16 -1.19 5.98 -4.74
C ALA A 16 -1.11 7.42 -4.23
N SER A 17 -2.21 8.17 -4.33
CA SER A 17 -2.30 9.49 -3.72
C SER A 17 -2.29 9.38 -2.20
N TYR A 18 -1.88 10.47 -1.53
CA TYR A 18 -1.92 10.58 -0.07
C TYR A 18 -3.29 10.18 0.50
N SER A 19 -4.37 10.71 -0.07
CA SER A 19 -5.74 10.39 0.35
C SER A 19 -6.06 8.89 0.28
N ARG A 20 -5.54 8.18 -0.73
CA ARG A 20 -5.74 6.73 -0.85
C ARG A 20 -4.92 5.96 0.18
N TRP A 21 -3.68 6.37 0.45
CA TRP A 21 -2.89 5.79 1.53
C TRP A 21 -3.51 6.00 2.91
N LYS A 22 -4.07 7.19 3.16
CA LYS A 22 -4.84 7.48 4.38
C LYS A 22 -6.03 6.53 4.55
N GLN A 23 -6.80 6.31 3.47
CA GLN A 23 -7.89 5.32 3.47
C GLN A 23 -7.41 3.90 3.77
N VAL A 24 -6.24 3.50 3.27
CA VAL A 24 -5.68 2.16 3.53
C VAL A 24 -5.30 1.99 5.00
N ILE A 25 -4.60 2.96 5.58
CA ILE A 25 -4.19 2.92 6.98
C ILE A 25 -5.39 2.99 7.93
N ASN A 26 -6.42 3.77 7.59
CA ASN A 26 -7.67 3.85 8.34
C ASN A 26 -8.62 2.64 8.10
N LYS A 27 -8.18 1.64 7.33
CA LYS A 27 -8.97 0.44 6.96
C LYS A 27 -10.26 0.72 6.17
N GLU A 28 -10.38 1.91 5.60
CA GLU A 28 -11.48 2.29 4.71
C GLU A 28 -11.31 1.69 3.30
N LEU A 29 -10.06 1.39 2.91
CA LEU A 29 -9.71 0.78 1.64
C LEU A 29 -8.77 -0.41 1.85
N ASP A 30 -9.24 -1.62 1.54
CA ASP A 30 -8.36 -2.79 1.46
C ASP A 30 -7.34 -2.62 0.32
N ALA A 31 -6.06 -2.81 0.63
CA ALA A 31 -4.98 -2.55 -0.33
C ALA A 31 -5.03 -3.49 -1.54
N ILE A 32 -5.42 -4.76 -1.36
CA ILE A 32 -5.51 -5.73 -2.45
C ILE A 32 -6.63 -5.34 -3.41
N ARG A 33 -7.82 -5.07 -2.87
CA ARG A 33 -8.95 -4.54 -3.65
C ARG A 33 -8.58 -3.22 -4.30
N GLY A 34 -7.84 -2.36 -3.63
CA GLY A 34 -7.32 -1.11 -4.17
C GLY A 34 -6.46 -1.32 -5.42
N MET A 35 -5.55 -2.31 -5.40
CA MET A 35 -4.74 -2.68 -6.56
C MET A 35 -5.58 -3.31 -7.68
N LEU A 36 -6.46 -4.27 -7.35
CA LEU A 36 -7.31 -4.97 -8.32
C LEU A 36 -8.29 -4.02 -9.04
N THR A 37 -8.78 -3.00 -8.35
CA THR A 37 -9.70 -1.99 -8.91
C THR A 37 -8.97 -0.80 -9.55
N GLY A 38 -7.63 -0.79 -9.55
CA GLY A 38 -6.82 0.29 -10.11
C GLY A 38 -6.80 1.58 -9.28
N LYS A 39 -7.36 1.58 -8.06
CA LYS A 39 -7.28 2.70 -7.11
C LYS A 39 -5.86 2.88 -6.56
N LEU A 40 -5.09 1.79 -6.47
CA LEU A 40 -3.67 1.78 -6.17
C LEU A 40 -2.93 1.26 -7.41
N LYS A 41 -1.87 1.95 -7.83
CA LYS A 41 -1.06 1.56 -8.98
C LYS A 41 0.06 0.65 -8.52
N LEU A 42 0.05 -0.59 -8.98
CA LEU A 42 1.13 -1.55 -8.79
C LEU A 42 2.06 -1.55 -10.01
N LYS A 43 3.36 -1.43 -9.79
CA LYS A 43 4.41 -1.81 -10.74
C LYS A 43 5.00 -3.14 -10.26
N GLY A 44 4.89 -4.19 -11.08
CA GLY A 44 5.26 -5.56 -10.73
C GLY A 44 4.23 -6.57 -11.26
N ASP A 45 4.40 -7.86 -10.95
CA ASP A 45 3.46 -8.90 -11.34
C ASP A 45 2.25 -9.00 -10.39
N LEU A 46 1.09 -8.55 -10.86
CA LEU A 46 -0.15 -8.64 -10.09
C LEU A 46 -0.55 -10.08 -9.76
N THR A 47 -0.17 -11.04 -10.60
CA THR A 47 -0.47 -12.48 -10.40
C THR A 47 0.21 -13.01 -9.15
N THR A 48 1.46 -12.59 -8.91
CA THR A 48 2.21 -12.89 -7.70
C THR A 48 1.55 -12.28 -6.46
N ILE A 49 1.14 -11.00 -6.51
CA ILE A 49 0.42 -10.37 -5.38
C ILE A 49 -0.86 -11.13 -5.03
N VAL A 50 -1.65 -11.53 -6.04
CA VAL A 50 -2.89 -12.29 -5.82
C VAL A 50 -2.60 -13.69 -5.26
N ARG A 51 -1.54 -14.37 -5.71
CA ARG A 51 -1.11 -15.65 -5.15
C ARG A 51 -0.76 -15.54 -3.66
N TYR A 52 -0.15 -14.42 -3.27
CA TYR A 52 0.24 -14.14 -1.88
C TYR A 52 -0.70 -13.15 -1.17
N THR A 53 -1.99 -13.14 -1.54
CA THR A 53 -2.99 -12.19 -1.01
C THR A 53 -2.98 -12.11 0.52
N LYS A 54 -2.93 -13.26 1.22
CA LYS A 54 -2.91 -13.28 2.69
C LYS A 54 -1.70 -12.54 3.27
N ALA A 55 -0.51 -12.74 2.72
CA ALA A 55 0.69 -12.06 3.19
C ALA A 55 0.60 -10.54 2.97
N ALA A 56 0.09 -10.13 1.81
CA ALA A 56 -0.10 -8.71 1.52
C ALA A 56 -1.18 -8.04 2.41
N GLN A 57 -2.23 -8.78 2.78
CA GLN A 57 -3.21 -8.33 3.77
C GLN A 57 -2.57 -8.16 5.14
N GLU A 58 -1.80 -9.14 5.62
CA GLU A 58 -1.10 -9.03 6.91
C GLU A 58 -0.11 -7.85 6.92
N LEU A 59 0.62 -7.61 5.83
CA LEU A 59 1.50 -6.43 5.72
C LEU A 59 0.73 -5.11 5.85
N THR A 60 -0.45 -5.04 5.23
CA THR A 60 -1.31 -3.85 5.32
C THR A 60 -1.85 -3.68 6.74
N GLU A 61 -2.31 -4.78 7.35
CA GLU A 61 -2.79 -4.80 8.73
C GLU A 61 -1.69 -4.38 9.71
N CYS A 62 -0.44 -4.82 9.50
CA CYS A 62 0.72 -4.36 10.26
C CYS A 62 0.89 -2.83 10.18
N ALA A 63 0.75 -2.25 8.99
CA ALA A 63 0.87 -0.81 8.80
C ALA A 63 -0.24 -0.03 9.54
N THR A 64 -1.44 -0.59 9.66
CA THR A 64 -2.58 0.05 10.36
C THR A 64 -2.41 0.12 11.88
N ARG A 65 -1.53 -0.71 12.46
CA ARG A 65 -1.29 -0.73 13.92
C ARG A 65 -0.36 0.38 14.40
N VAL A 66 0.30 1.09 13.49
CA VAL A 66 1.19 2.20 13.82
C VAL A 66 0.35 3.46 13.96
N PRO A 67 0.38 4.17 15.10
CA PRO A 67 -0.28 5.47 15.23
C PRO A 67 0.30 6.45 14.21
N VAL A 68 -0.54 7.05 13.39
CA VAL A 68 -0.14 8.03 12.37
C VAL A 68 -0.70 9.40 12.73
N GLU A 69 0.19 10.39 12.84
CA GLU A 69 -0.21 11.81 12.80
C GLU A 69 -0.37 12.24 11.35
N TRP A 70 -1.56 12.69 10.99
CA TRP A 70 -1.85 13.14 9.64
C TRP A 70 -1.55 14.64 9.49
N PRO A 71 -0.69 15.06 8.53
CA PRO A 71 -0.36 16.48 8.34
C PRO A 71 -1.55 17.39 8.00
N ASP A 72 -2.65 16.83 7.48
CA ASP A 72 -3.88 17.55 7.15
C ASP A 72 -4.85 17.73 8.32
N GLU A 73 -4.62 17.06 9.45
CA GLU A 73 -5.44 17.16 10.67
C GLU A 73 -4.85 18.16 11.70
N ARG A 74 -3.88 18.97 11.26
CA ARG A 74 -3.16 19.95 12.08
C ARG A 74 -3.48 21.39 11.70
#